data_AF-A0A920RPI4-F1
#
_entry.id   AF-A0A920RPI4-F1
#
_cell.length_a   1.000
_cell.length_b   1.000
_cell.length_c   1.000
_cell.angle_alpha   90.00
_cell.angle_beta   90.00
_cell.angle_gamma   90.00
#
_symmetry.space_group_name_H-M   'P 1'
#
loop_
_entity.id
_entity.type
_entity.pdbx_description
1 polymer ?
#
loop_
_entity_poly.entity_id
_entity_poly.type
_entity_poly.pdbx_seq_one_letter_code
_entity_poly.pdbx_strand_id
1 'polypeptide(L)' 'MGLTAFTNEIKPAAYTASLVKDVLPDAVTVIGGVHVTALPIQTLEEFSSFDVAVIGEGNRLSRSCARRSAG' A
#
# COMPACT_ATOMS: atom_id res chain seq x y z
N MET A 1 5.05 7.47 2.33
CA MET A 1 5.26 7.42 0.87
C MET A 1 3.99 6.89 0.21
N GLY A 2 3.46 7.55 -0.83
CA GLY A 2 2.26 7.10 -1.55
C GLY A 2 2.64 6.49 -2.88
N LEU A 3 2.33 5.22 -3.08
CA LEU A 3 2.61 4.46 -4.30
C LEU A 3 1.27 4.15 -4.98
N THR A 4 1.17 4.43 -6.28
CA THR A 4 0.06 3.96 -7.11
C THR A 4 0.60 2.84 -7.98
N ALA A 5 0.00 1.66 -7.90
CA ALA A 5 0.46 0.50 -8.64
C ALA A 5 -0.70 -0.13 -9.43
N PHE A 6 -0.44 -0.39 -10.71
CA PHE A 6 -1.25 -1.32 -11.51
C PHE A 6 -0.81 -2.78 -11.25
N THR A 7 -1.59 -3.76 -11.71
CA THR A 7 -1.40 -5.19 -11.41
C THR A 7 0.03 -5.71 -11.65
N ASN A 8 0.75 -5.18 -12.63
CA ASN A 8 2.14 -5.51 -12.93
C ASN A 8 3.17 -4.73 -12.08
N GLU A 9 2.79 -3.57 -11.55
CA GLU A 9 3.67 -2.64 -10.83
C GLU A 9 3.67 -2.86 -9.31
N ILE A 10 2.81 -3.75 -8.80
CA ILE A 10 2.69 -3.95 -7.35
C ILE A 10 3.95 -4.54 -6.72
N LYS A 11 4.64 -5.43 -7.44
CA LYS A 11 5.91 -6.04 -6.99
C LYS A 11 7.06 -5.02 -6.91
N PRO A 12 7.34 -4.22 -7.96
CA PRO A 12 8.36 -3.18 -7.85
C PRO A 12 7.97 -2.06 -6.86
N ALA A 13 6.68 -1.76 -6.70
CA ALA A 13 6.22 -0.84 -5.65
C ALA A 13 6.49 -1.41 -4.25
N ALA A 14 6.23 -2.70 -4.04
CA ALA A 14 6.50 -3.37 -2.77
C ALA A 14 8.00 -3.45 -2.45
N TYR A 15 8.83 -3.67 -3.47
CA TYR A 15 10.30 -3.63 -3.34
C TYR A 15 10.80 -2.23 -2.99
N THR A 16 10.24 -1.20 -3.63
CA THR A 16 10.58 0.20 -3.29
C THR A 16 10.16 0.53 -1.86
N ALA A 17 8.97 0.09 -1.45
CA ALA A 17 8.48 0.25 -0.09
C ALA A 17 9.36 -0.47 0.95
N SER A 18 9.85 -1.68 0.65
CA SER A 18 10.77 -2.39 1.54
C SER A 18 12.10 -1.67 1.68
N LEU A 19 12.70 -1.21 0.57
CA LEU A 19 13.94 -0.43 0.61
C LEU A 19 13.79 0.86 1.43
N VAL A 20 12.63 1.52 1.35
CA VAL A 20 12.34 2.70 2.18
C VAL A 20 12.26 2.32 3.65
N LYS A 21 11.63 1.19 3.99
CA LYS A 21 11.58 0.70 5.38
C LYS A 21 12.94 0.26 5.91
N ASP A 22 13.83 -0.23 5.06
CA ASP A 22 15.21 -0.58 5.44
C ASP A 22 15.99 0.67 5.88
N VAL A 23 15.73 1.83 5.27
CA VAL A 23 16.37 3.12 5.62
C VAL A 23 15.60 3.84 6.73
N LEU A 24 14.28 3.74 6.73
CA LEU A 24 13.39 4.42 7.67
C LEU A 24 12.29 3.44 8.12
N PRO A 25 12.52 2.66 9.20
CA PRO A 25 11.58 1.62 9.66
C PRO A 25 10.20 2.17 10.04
N ASP A 26 10.15 3.41 10.51
CA ASP A 26 8.92 4.10 10.91
C ASP A 26 8.17 4.75 9.72
N ALA A 27 8.65 4.56 8.49
CA ALA A 27 8.03 5.13 7.31
C ALA A 27 6.67 4.48 7.04
N VAL A 28 5.59 5.29 7.12
CA VAL A 28 4.26 4.85 6.70
C VAL A 28 4.19 4.79 5.17
N THR A 29 3.94 3.59 4.66
CA THR A 29 3.82 3.28 3.25
C THR A 29 2.35 3.06 2.88
N VAL A 30 1.93 3.75 1.83
CA VAL A 30 0.54 3.75 1.37
C VAL A 30 0.51 3.26 -0.08
N ILE A 31 -0.31 2.26 -0.38
CA ILE A 31 -0.48 1.71 -1.72
C ILE A 31 -1.91 1.95 -2.21
N GLY A 32 -2.07 2.35 -3.46
CA GLY A 32 -3.36 2.51 -4.12
C GLY A 32 -3.30 2.03 -5.57
N GLY A 33 -4.46 1.94 -6.22
CA GLY A 33 -4.56 1.52 -7.63
C GLY A 33 -5.69 0.51 -7.87
N VAL A 34 -5.93 0.16 -9.13
CA VAL A 34 -7.03 -0.73 -9.54
C VAL A 34 -6.90 -2.14 -8.94
N HIS A 35 -5.67 -2.65 -8.81
CA HIS A 35 -5.39 -3.94 -8.20
C HIS A 35 -5.72 -3.94 -6.69
N VAL A 36 -5.25 -2.89 -6.00
CA VAL A 36 -5.52 -2.67 -4.56
C VAL A 36 -7.00 -2.46 -4.30
N THR A 37 -7.70 -1.79 -5.23
CA THR A 37 -9.14 -1.55 -5.13
C THR A 37 -9.92 -2.85 -5.25
N ALA A 38 -9.47 -3.80 -6.07
CA ALA A 38 -10.10 -5.10 -6.23
C ALA A 38 -9.83 -6.03 -5.04
N LEU A 39 -8.60 -6.05 -4.50
CA LEU A 39 -8.17 -6.98 -3.44
C LEU A 39 -7.30 -6.30 -2.37
N PRO A 40 -7.86 -5.37 -1.57
CA PRO A 40 -7.08 -4.53 -0.64
C PRO A 40 -6.48 -5.32 0.53
N ILE A 41 -7.26 -6.21 1.14
CA ILE A 41 -6.82 -7.02 2.28
C ILE A 41 -5.73 -8.00 1.84
N GLN A 42 -5.99 -8.73 0.75
CA GLN A 42 -5.06 -9.70 0.19
C GLN A 42 -3.74 -9.03 -0.23
N THR A 43 -3.79 -7.81 -0.77
CA THR A 43 -2.60 -7.02 -1.09
C THR A 43 -1.77 -6.71 0.17
N LEU A 44 -2.41 -6.28 1.25
CA LEU A 44 -1.70 -5.97 2.51
C LEU A 44 -1.16 -7.23 3.20
N GLU A 45 -1.82 -8.38 3.03
CA GLU A 45 -1.34 -9.68 3.52
C GLU A 45 -0.15 -10.20 2.70
N GLU A 46 -0.21 -10.08 1.37
CA GLU A 46 0.86 -10.51 0.46
C GLU A 46 2.10 -9.60 0.57
N PHE A 47 1.90 -8.30 0.80
CA PHE A 47 2.96 -7.30 0.84
C PHE A 47 3.00 -6.58 2.18
N SER A 48 3.73 -7.16 3.14
CA SER A 48 3.97 -6.58 4.47
C SER A 48 4.76 -5.26 4.45
N SER A 49 5.36 -4.92 3.31
CA SER A 49 6.00 -3.64 3.08
C SER A 49 5.01 -2.48 2.95
N PHE A 50 3.71 -2.72 2.82
CA PHE A 50 2.66 -1.69 2.83
C PHE A 50 1.91 -1.63 4.16
N ASP A 51 1.64 -0.41 4.65
CA ASP A 51 0.93 -0.17 5.91
C ASP A 51 -0.55 0.18 5.70
N VAL A 52 -0.85 0.81 4.56
CA VAL A 52 -2.19 1.32 4.24
C VAL A 52 -2.51 1.03 2.78
N ALA A 53 -3.67 0.42 2.54
CA ALA A 53 -4.25 0.29 1.21
C ALA A 53 -5.35 1.33 1.00
N VAL A 54 -5.33 2.01 -0.15
CA VAL A 54 -6.36 2.96 -0.58
C VAL A 54 -7.19 2.31 -1.68
N ILE A 55 -8.50 2.25 -1.42
CA ILE A 55 -9.51 1.67 -2.32
C ILE A 55 -10.18 2.82 -3.09
N GLY A 56 -10.14 2.77 -4.43
CA GLY A 56 -10.82 3.72 -5.34
C GLY A 56 -9.88 4.62 -6.15
N GLU A 57 -10.43 5.29 -7.17
CA GLU A 57 -9.74 6.33 -7.95
C GLU A 57 -9.47 7.54 -7.06
N GLY A 58 -8.18 7.86 -6.86
CA GLY A 58 -7.72 8.89 -5.94
C GLY A 58 -8.28 10.27 -6.25
N ASN A 59 -9.25 10.72 -5.43
CA ASN A 59 -9.43 12.13 -5.04
C ASN A 59 -10.37 12.30 -3.82
N ARG A 60 -11.09 11.26 -3.40
CA ARG A 60 -11.78 11.26 -2.11
C ARG A 60 -11.01 10.36 -1.15
N LEU A 61 -10.21 11.00 -0.29
CA LEU A 61 -9.68 10.40 0.93
C LEU A 61 -10.84 10.14 1.93
N SER A 62 -11.89 9.42 1.51
CA SER A 62 -13.08 9.19 2.32
C SER A 62 -12.96 7.86 3.05
N ARG A 63 -12.39 7.92 4.27
CA ARG A 63 -12.69 7.05 5.43
C ARG A 63 -12.50 5.52 5.31
N SER A 64 -12.16 4.97 4.14
CA SER A 64 -11.93 3.53 3.92
C SER A 64 -10.44 3.19 3.77
N CYS A 65 -9.59 3.67 4.68
CA CYS A 65 -8.22 3.17 4.80
C CYS A 65 -8.22 1.98 5.76
N ALA A 66 -7.89 0.79 5.24
CA ALA A 66 -7.51 -0.33 6.09
C ALA A 66 -6.09 -0.04 6.61
N ARG A 67 -5.98 0.38 7.88
CA ARG A 67 -4.69 0.49 8.56
C ARG A 67 -4.36 -0.86 9.17
N ARG A 68 -3.17 -1.36 8.89
CA ARG A 68 -2.61 -2.45 9.69
C ARG A 68 -2.31 -1.90 11.08
N SER A 69 -2.98 -2.43 12.11
CA SER A 69 -2.67 -2.12 13.50
C SER A 69 -1.28 -2.68 13.81
N ALA A 70 -0.31 -1.80 14.02
CA ALA A 70 0.99 -2.15 14.56
C ALA A 70 0.78 -2.77 15.96
N GLY A 71 1.04 -4.06 16.07
CA GLY A 71 1.22 -4.75 17.34
C GLY A 71 2.68 -4.77 17.72
#